data_AF-A2E901-F1
#
_entry.id   AF-A2E901-F1
#
_cell.length_a   1.000
_cell.length_b   1.000
_cell.length_c   1.000
_cell.angle_alpha   90.00
_cell.angle_beta   90.00
_cell.angle_gamma   90.00
#
_symmetry.space_group_name_H-M   'P 1'
#
loop_
_entity.id
_entity.type
_entity.pdbx_description
1 polymer ?
#
loop_
_entity_poly.entity_id
_entity_poly.type
_entity_poly.pdbx_seq_one_letter_code
_entity_poly.pdbx_strand_id
1 'polypeptide(L)'
;MDAQFEISADIIEIIEYVNKIMKTTGKEISSTIGVIDILIEKGYLHPNNIYQILSMMVSIDYRNLEVVSQIFSRIMDKYSFNFSKNDLSPTLYAALVSLNKIEAPELPQLKFDQLLNLFKKDSLNYIIMNDEINRLQEYCTAFNESDYNMKIADEETLIDWAARYGSVNCFNYLKSKGAKITEITFSLAFLSGNMEIIKIIGKILKATKLCVKNACILHQNHTID
;
A
#
# COMPACT_ATOMS: atom_id res chain seq x y z
N MET A 1 27.51 -20.34 22.65
CA MET A 1 26.37 -20.42 23.57
C MET A 1 25.28 -19.63 22.90
N ASP A 2 24.54 -20.30 22.02
CA ASP A 2 23.50 -19.66 21.23
C ASP A 2 22.32 -19.40 22.16
N ALA A 3 22.15 -18.15 22.56
CA ALA A 3 20.95 -17.72 23.24
C ALA A 3 19.81 -17.81 22.22
N GLN A 4 19.03 -18.89 22.26
CA GLN A 4 17.71 -18.91 21.65
C GLN A 4 16.87 -17.85 22.36
N PHE A 5 16.68 -16.71 21.70
CA PHE A 5 15.68 -15.74 22.12
C PHE A 5 14.30 -16.38 21.90
N GLU A 6 13.68 -16.87 22.97
CA GLU A 6 12.27 -17.22 22.94
C GLU A 6 11.44 -15.94 22.84
N ILE A 7 10.73 -15.79 21.72
CA ILE A 7 9.76 -14.71 21.54
C ILE A 7 8.55 -15.03 22.43
N SER A 8 8.10 -14.08 23.24
CA SER A 8 6.95 -14.30 24.12
C SER A 8 5.67 -14.57 23.31
N ALA A 9 4.75 -15.35 23.87
CA ALA A 9 3.46 -15.63 23.25
C ALA A 9 2.66 -14.34 22.93
N ASP A 10 2.76 -13.32 23.80
CA ASP A 10 2.15 -12.01 23.58
C ASP A 10 2.69 -11.33 22.30
N ILE A 11 4.00 -11.40 22.04
CA ILE A 11 4.59 -10.81 20.84
C ILE A 11 4.10 -11.53 19.58
N ILE A 12 3.98 -12.85 19.63
CA ILE A 12 3.45 -13.65 18.51
C ILE A 12 1.99 -13.23 18.22
N GLU A 13 1.17 -13.13 19.27
CA GLU A 13 -0.23 -12.70 19.16
C GLU A 13 -0.34 -11.30 18.53
N ILE A 14 0.49 -10.35 18.97
CA ILE A 14 0.52 -8.99 18.40
C ILE A 14 0.88 -9.03 16.91
N ILE A 15 1.87 -9.83 16.51
CA ILE A 15 2.28 -9.95 15.11
C ILE A 15 1.14 -10.51 14.25
N GLU A 16 0.44 -11.55 14.72
CA GLU A 16 -0.69 -12.14 14.01
C GLU A 16 -1.82 -11.13 13.82
N TYR A 17 -2.12 -10.35 14.86
CA TYR A 17 -3.14 -9.31 14.81
C TYR A 17 -2.77 -8.14 13.88
N VAL A 18 -1.54 -7.65 13.93
CA VAL A 18 -1.07 -6.61 13.00
C VAL A 18 -1.08 -7.11 11.56
N ASN A 19 -0.67 -8.36 11.32
CA ASN A 19 -0.75 -9.00 10.00
C ASN A 19 -2.19 -9.07 9.48
N LYS A 20 -3.16 -9.36 10.36
CA LYS A 20 -4.57 -9.34 10.00
C LYS A 20 -5.03 -7.95 9.59
N ILE A 21 -4.66 -6.91 10.35
CA ILE A 21 -4.98 -5.51 10.01
C ILE A 21 -4.42 -5.15 8.63
N MET A 22 -3.14 -5.44 8.38
CA MET A 22 -2.44 -5.13 7.13
C MET A 22 -3.03 -5.82 5.89
N LYS A 23 -3.75 -6.94 6.05
CA LYS A 23 -4.36 -7.72 4.96
C LYS A 23 -5.87 -7.51 4.82
N THR A 24 -6.45 -6.58 5.59
CA THR A 24 -7.90 -6.41 5.68
C THR A 24 -8.52 -6.03 4.35
N THR A 25 -9.58 -6.75 3.98
CA THR A 25 -10.45 -6.40 2.85
C THR A 25 -11.81 -5.90 3.32
N GLY A 26 -12.63 -5.36 2.39
CA GLY A 26 -13.95 -4.79 2.72
C GLY A 26 -14.89 -5.74 3.46
N LYS A 27 -14.79 -7.07 3.24
CA LYS A 27 -15.61 -8.08 3.93
C LYS A 27 -15.20 -8.30 5.40
N GLU A 28 -14.01 -7.87 5.79
CA GLU A 28 -13.37 -8.23 7.06
C GLU A 28 -13.31 -7.06 8.05
N ILE A 29 -13.85 -5.89 7.67
CA ILE A 29 -13.82 -4.64 8.45
C ILE A 29 -14.25 -4.88 9.90
N SER A 30 -15.42 -5.50 10.13
CA SER A 30 -15.92 -5.74 11.48
C SER A 30 -15.00 -6.64 12.31
N SER A 31 -14.45 -7.70 11.69
CA SER A 31 -13.54 -8.62 12.38
C SER A 31 -12.17 -7.98 12.68
N THR A 32 -11.77 -7.00 11.86
CA THR A 32 -10.53 -6.24 12.01
C THR A 32 -10.67 -5.23 13.14
N ILE A 33 -11.81 -4.56 13.24
CA ILE A 33 -12.11 -3.68 14.37
C ILE A 33 -12.08 -4.45 15.68
N GLY A 34 -12.66 -5.66 15.73
CA GLY A 34 -12.57 -6.51 16.93
C GLY A 34 -11.13 -6.86 17.32
N VAL A 35 -10.24 -7.06 16.35
CA VAL A 35 -8.80 -7.27 16.62
C VAL A 35 -8.13 -6.00 17.14
N ILE A 36 -8.44 -4.85 16.56
CA ILE A 36 -7.93 -3.56 17.01
C ILE A 36 -8.39 -3.27 18.44
N ASP A 37 -9.64 -3.58 18.75
CA ASP A 37 -10.20 -3.44 20.10
C ASP A 37 -9.40 -4.27 21.12
N ILE A 38 -9.12 -5.54 20.81
CA ILE A 38 -8.30 -6.43 21.65
C ILE A 38 -6.90 -5.83 21.87
N LEU A 39 -6.24 -5.34 20.81
CA LEU A 39 -4.90 -4.75 20.89
C LEU A 39 -4.88 -3.52 21.80
N ILE A 40 -5.90 -2.66 21.72
CA ILE A 40 -5.98 -1.44 22.54
C ILE A 40 -6.35 -1.79 23.98
N GLU A 41 -7.35 -2.65 24.20
CA GLU A 41 -7.85 -3.00 25.53
C GLU A 41 -6.83 -3.79 26.36
N LYS A 42 -6.03 -4.64 25.72
CA LYS A 42 -4.87 -5.31 26.37
C LYS A 42 -3.68 -4.36 26.61
N GLY A 43 -3.73 -3.13 26.10
CA GLY A 43 -2.63 -2.17 26.18
C GLY A 43 -1.42 -2.54 25.32
N TYR A 44 -1.58 -3.45 24.35
CA TYR A 44 -0.51 -3.85 23.44
C TYR A 44 -0.17 -2.74 22.45
N LEU A 45 -1.17 -1.99 21.97
CA LEU A 45 -0.97 -0.85 21.09
C LEU A 45 -1.79 0.36 21.52
N HIS A 46 -1.18 1.54 21.43
CA HIS A 46 -1.91 2.79 21.55
C HIS A 46 -2.70 3.06 20.25
N PRO A 47 -3.88 3.71 20.29
CA PRO A 47 -4.63 4.08 19.08
C PRO A 47 -3.79 4.75 17.99
N ASN A 48 -2.79 5.55 18.37
CA ASN A 48 -1.85 6.21 17.43
C ASN A 48 -1.09 5.21 16.57
N ASN A 49 -0.67 4.10 17.16
CA ASN A 49 0.02 3.06 16.41
C ASN A 49 -0.91 2.47 15.35
N ILE A 50 -2.19 2.28 15.68
CA ILE A 50 -3.21 1.82 14.74
C ILE A 50 -3.42 2.84 13.62
N TYR A 51 -3.54 4.13 13.95
CA TYR A 51 -3.70 5.19 12.95
C TYR A 51 -2.49 5.29 12.01
N GLN A 52 -1.27 5.12 12.52
CA GLN A 52 -0.06 5.08 11.71
C GLN A 52 -0.04 3.87 10.77
N ILE A 53 -0.44 2.68 11.26
CA ILE A 53 -0.56 1.46 10.44
C ILE A 53 -1.57 1.69 9.30
N LEU A 54 -2.76 2.21 9.63
CA LEU A 54 -3.81 2.49 8.65
C LEU A 54 -3.38 3.53 7.61
N SER A 55 -2.76 4.62 8.06
CA SER A 55 -2.17 5.66 7.21
C SER A 55 -1.13 5.10 6.23
N MET A 56 -0.28 4.20 6.72
CA MET A 56 0.73 3.52 5.94
C MET A 56 0.11 2.61 4.86
N MET A 57 -0.94 1.86 5.19
CA MET A 57 -1.64 0.99 4.22
C MET A 57 -2.14 1.76 2.99
N VAL A 58 -2.69 2.96 3.19
CA VAL A 58 -3.16 3.84 2.10
C VAL A 58 -1.99 4.43 1.30
N SER A 59 -0.90 4.76 1.99
CA SER A 59 0.31 5.32 1.34
C SER A 59 0.99 4.32 0.41
N ILE A 60 0.88 3.03 0.74
CA ILE A 60 1.48 1.95 -0.04
C ILE A 60 0.55 1.54 -1.19
N ASP A 61 -0.74 1.36 -0.89
CA ASP A 61 -1.73 0.95 -1.87
C ASP A 61 -3.01 1.77 -1.74
N TYR A 62 -3.21 2.62 -2.73
CA TYR A 62 -4.38 3.49 -2.85
C TYR A 62 -5.71 2.74 -2.79
N ARG A 63 -5.74 1.49 -3.26
CA ARG A 63 -6.96 0.66 -3.29
C ARG A 63 -7.51 0.40 -1.89
N ASN A 64 -6.67 0.54 -0.86
CA ASN A 64 -7.08 0.39 0.53
C ASN A 64 -7.86 1.60 1.08
N LEU A 65 -7.90 2.73 0.36
CA LEU A 65 -8.48 3.98 0.89
C LEU A 65 -9.88 3.81 1.45
N GLU A 66 -10.76 3.11 0.72
CA GLU A 66 -12.15 2.92 1.15
C GLU A 66 -12.23 2.13 2.47
N VAL A 67 -11.61 0.94 2.49
CA VAL A 67 -11.61 0.02 3.63
C VAL A 67 -10.98 0.69 4.85
N VAL A 68 -9.82 1.33 4.66
CA VAL A 68 -9.11 2.02 5.73
C VAL A 68 -9.92 3.20 6.27
N SER A 69 -10.53 4.02 5.41
CA SER A 69 -11.32 5.17 5.86
C SER A 69 -12.51 4.73 6.73
N GLN A 70 -13.14 3.60 6.39
CA GLN A 70 -14.23 3.02 7.19
C GLN A 70 -13.74 2.51 8.55
N ILE A 71 -12.63 1.77 8.58
CA ILE A 71 -12.02 1.28 9.83
C ILE A 71 -11.62 2.46 10.71
N PHE A 72 -10.89 3.42 10.16
CA PHE A 72 -10.40 4.60 10.85
C PHE A 72 -11.56 5.39 11.46
N SER A 73 -12.61 5.65 10.68
CA SER A 73 -13.83 6.35 11.14
C SER A 73 -14.46 5.69 12.37
N ARG A 74 -14.57 4.36 12.38
CA ARG A 74 -15.19 3.62 13.50
C ARG A 74 -14.30 3.62 14.75
N ILE A 75 -12.98 3.54 14.57
CA ILE A 75 -12.03 3.63 15.68
C ILE A 75 -12.07 5.03 16.28
N MET A 76 -12.12 6.10 15.46
CA MET A 76 -12.29 7.48 15.95
C MET A 76 -13.56 7.67 16.77
N ASP A 77 -14.68 7.07 16.34
CA ASP A 77 -15.95 7.19 17.04
C ASP A 77 -15.91 6.49 18.42
N LYS A 78 -15.09 5.44 18.57
CA LYS A 78 -14.94 4.67 19.82
C LYS A 78 -13.86 5.24 20.74
N TYR A 79 -12.74 5.69 20.16
CA TYR A 79 -11.56 6.12 20.89
C TYR A 79 -11.30 7.60 20.60
N SER A 80 -11.53 8.45 21.59
CA SER A 80 -11.21 9.87 21.50
C SER A 80 -9.71 10.06 21.34
N PHE A 81 -9.27 10.59 20.20
CA PHE A 81 -7.86 10.83 19.95
C PHE A 81 -7.60 12.09 19.11
N ASN A 82 -6.50 12.78 19.41
CA ASN A 82 -6.03 13.96 18.70
C ASN A 82 -4.80 13.61 17.87
N PHE A 83 -4.94 13.53 16.56
CA PHE A 83 -3.80 13.44 15.64
C PHE A 83 -3.58 14.79 14.93
N SER A 84 -2.34 15.04 14.55
CA SER A 84 -1.97 16.15 13.68
C SER A 84 -2.10 15.76 12.21
N LYS A 85 -2.17 16.75 11.33
CA LYS A 85 -2.14 16.55 9.86
C LYS A 85 -0.93 15.71 9.42
N ASN A 86 0.19 15.81 10.11
CA ASN A 86 1.44 15.13 9.75
C ASN A 86 1.47 13.65 10.15
N ASP A 87 0.50 13.19 10.96
CA ASP A 87 0.41 11.79 11.38
C ASP A 87 -0.27 10.91 10.33
N LEU A 88 -0.97 11.52 9.37
CA LEU A 88 -1.73 10.82 8.34
C LEU A 88 -1.16 11.07 6.94
N SER A 89 -1.34 10.08 6.07
CA SER A 89 -1.06 10.25 4.66
C SER A 89 -1.95 11.34 4.08
N PRO A 90 -1.47 12.15 3.13
CA PRO A 90 -2.27 13.23 2.54
C PRO A 90 -3.62 12.74 2.00
N THR A 91 -3.63 11.53 1.41
CA THR A 91 -4.83 10.89 0.89
C THR A 91 -5.82 10.49 1.97
N LEU A 92 -5.36 9.83 3.05
CA LEU A 92 -6.25 9.45 4.15
C LEU A 92 -6.78 10.69 4.88
N TYR A 93 -5.94 11.71 5.07
CA TYR A 93 -6.35 12.98 5.64
C TYR A 93 -7.47 13.63 4.81
N ALA A 94 -7.29 13.73 3.48
CA ALA A 94 -8.31 14.26 2.58
C ALA A 94 -9.61 13.44 2.62
N ALA A 95 -9.51 12.11 2.70
CA ALA A 95 -10.68 11.24 2.84
C ALA A 95 -11.46 11.52 4.13
N LEU A 96 -10.78 11.62 5.26
CA LEU A 96 -11.43 11.90 6.55
C LEU A 96 -12.06 13.30 6.61
N VAL A 97 -11.46 14.29 5.95
CA VAL A 97 -12.09 15.62 5.75
C VAL A 97 -13.35 15.48 4.92
N SER A 98 -13.31 14.75 3.79
CA SER A 98 -14.49 14.53 2.93
C SER A 98 -15.63 13.77 3.60
N LEU A 99 -15.32 12.99 4.65
CA LEU A 99 -16.28 12.26 5.48
C LEU A 99 -16.77 13.08 6.70
N ASN A 100 -16.36 14.35 6.81
CA ASN A 100 -16.62 15.23 7.96
C ASN A 100 -16.16 14.64 9.30
N LYS A 101 -15.10 13.82 9.29
CA LYS A 101 -14.46 13.30 10.51
C LYS A 101 -13.41 14.25 11.06
N ILE A 102 -12.87 15.13 10.22
CA ILE A 102 -11.89 16.16 10.58
C ILE A 102 -12.31 17.48 9.93
N GLU A 103 -12.12 18.58 10.64
CA GLU A 103 -12.24 19.92 10.08
C GLU A 103 -10.91 20.38 9.46
N ALA A 104 -10.92 20.73 8.17
CA ALA A 104 -9.77 21.30 7.45
C ALA A 104 -10.25 22.34 6.43
N PRO A 105 -10.65 23.55 6.88
CA PRO A 105 -11.26 24.56 6.02
C PRO A 105 -10.33 25.07 4.91
N GLU A 106 -9.01 24.89 5.05
CA GLU A 106 -8.01 25.32 4.09
C GLU A 106 -7.83 24.36 2.89
N LEU A 107 -8.38 23.15 2.93
CA LEU A 107 -8.23 22.17 1.86
C LEU A 107 -9.37 22.23 0.84
N PRO A 108 -9.10 21.93 -0.44
CA PRO A 108 -10.15 21.69 -1.43
C PRO A 108 -11.08 20.58 -0.94
N GLN A 109 -12.37 20.91 -0.82
CA GLN A 109 -13.40 19.97 -0.37
C GLN A 109 -13.78 19.01 -1.50
N LEU A 110 -12.93 18.00 -1.71
CA LEU A 110 -13.21 16.89 -2.62
C LEU A 110 -14.24 15.96 -2.00
N LYS A 111 -15.17 15.44 -2.80
CA LYS A 111 -16.10 14.40 -2.34
C LYS A 111 -15.36 13.07 -2.20
N PHE A 112 -15.77 12.24 -1.23
CA PHE A 112 -15.15 10.94 -0.99
C PHE A 112 -15.13 10.05 -2.26
N ASP A 113 -16.21 10.02 -3.03
CA ASP A 113 -16.25 9.27 -4.30
C ASP A 113 -15.24 9.76 -5.35
N GLN A 114 -14.91 11.05 -5.34
CA GLN A 114 -13.89 11.60 -6.24
C GLN A 114 -12.50 11.16 -5.80
N LEU A 115 -12.26 11.05 -4.49
CA LEU A 115 -11.05 10.45 -3.95
C LEU A 115 -10.99 8.98 -4.37
N LEU A 116 -12.01 8.16 -4.09
CA LEU A 116 -11.98 6.74 -4.50
C LEU A 116 -11.66 6.53 -5.99
N ASN A 117 -12.03 7.49 -6.84
CA ASN A 117 -11.76 7.49 -8.28
C ASN A 117 -10.70 8.52 -8.71
N LEU A 118 -9.68 8.76 -7.87
CA LEU A 118 -8.61 9.72 -8.14
C LEU A 118 -7.93 9.47 -9.49
N PHE A 119 -7.67 8.19 -9.79
CA PHE A 119 -7.22 7.77 -11.11
C PHE A 119 -8.44 7.47 -11.97
N LYS A 120 -8.63 8.28 -13.03
CA LYS A 120 -9.68 8.04 -14.02
C LYS A 120 -9.51 6.64 -14.62
N LYS A 121 -10.62 5.94 -14.89
CA LYS A 121 -10.59 4.56 -15.40
C LYS A 121 -9.76 4.37 -16.67
N ASP A 122 -9.66 5.39 -17.52
CA ASP A 122 -8.88 5.37 -18.77
C ASP A 122 -7.43 5.88 -18.61
N SER A 123 -7.02 6.24 -17.39
CA SER A 123 -5.63 6.62 -17.12
C SER A 123 -4.72 5.41 -17.04
N LEU A 124 -3.47 5.57 -17.48
CA LEU A 124 -2.43 4.55 -17.37
C LEU A 124 -2.24 4.06 -15.93
N ASN A 125 -2.26 4.96 -14.96
CA ASN A 125 -2.14 4.65 -13.54
C ASN A 125 -3.24 3.67 -13.10
N TYR A 126 -4.50 3.92 -13.51
CA TYR A 126 -5.60 3.00 -13.23
C TYR A 126 -5.41 1.64 -13.91
N ILE A 127 -5.07 1.64 -15.21
CA ILE A 127 -4.87 0.42 -16.00
C ILE A 127 -3.79 -0.46 -15.36
N ILE A 128 -2.64 0.12 -15.01
CA ILE A 128 -1.52 -0.61 -14.41
C ILE A 128 -1.85 -1.06 -13.00
N MET A 129 -2.41 -0.18 -12.15
CA MET A 129 -2.79 -0.52 -10.77
C MET A 129 -3.78 -1.71 -10.69
N ASN A 130 -4.61 -1.88 -11.71
CA ASN A 130 -5.59 -2.98 -11.79
C ASN A 130 -5.12 -4.16 -12.67
N ASP A 131 -3.85 -4.16 -13.08
CA ASP A 131 -3.23 -5.21 -13.91
C ASP A 131 -3.99 -5.50 -15.23
N GLU A 132 -4.58 -4.47 -15.84
CA GLU A 132 -5.41 -4.57 -17.04
C GLU A 132 -4.57 -4.62 -18.33
N ILE A 133 -3.84 -5.72 -18.53
CA ILE A 133 -2.86 -5.86 -19.62
C ILE A 133 -3.42 -5.56 -21.02
N ASN A 134 -4.65 -5.99 -21.33
CA ASN A 134 -5.23 -5.76 -22.65
C ASN A 134 -5.37 -4.26 -22.95
N ARG A 135 -5.81 -3.47 -21.95
CA ARG A 135 -5.95 -2.01 -22.09
C ARG A 135 -4.60 -1.32 -22.13
N LEU A 136 -3.59 -1.83 -21.41
CA LEU A 136 -2.22 -1.34 -21.52
C LEU A 136 -1.66 -1.55 -22.94
N GLN A 137 -1.90 -2.73 -23.54
CA GLN A 137 -1.49 -3.04 -24.91
C GLN A 137 -2.17 -2.15 -25.94
N GLU A 138 -3.48 -1.94 -25.80
CA GLU A 138 -4.27 -1.01 -26.63
C GLU A 138 -3.69 0.41 -26.54
N TYR A 139 -3.41 0.88 -25.32
CA TYR A 139 -2.80 2.19 -25.09
C TYR A 139 -1.45 2.32 -25.81
N CYS A 140 -0.49 1.42 -25.54
CA CYS A 140 0.83 1.48 -26.18
C CYS A 140 0.75 1.43 -27.71
N THR A 141 -0.22 0.70 -28.26
CA THR A 141 -0.42 0.59 -29.71
C THR A 141 -1.01 1.87 -30.30
N ALA A 142 -2.02 2.46 -29.64
CA ALA A 142 -2.73 3.64 -30.13
C ALA A 142 -1.85 4.90 -30.14
N PHE A 143 -0.96 5.05 -29.16
CA PHE A 143 -0.11 6.24 -29.03
C PHE A 143 1.24 6.10 -29.74
N ASN A 144 1.52 4.94 -30.37
CA ASN A 144 2.82 4.60 -30.97
C ASN A 144 4.00 4.91 -30.02
N GLU A 145 3.74 4.81 -28.72
CA GLU A 145 4.71 5.09 -27.67
C GLU A 145 5.64 3.89 -27.57
N SER A 146 6.77 4.00 -28.25
CA SER A 146 7.89 3.07 -28.14
C SER A 146 8.68 3.26 -26.85
N ASP A 147 8.41 4.33 -26.10
CA ASP A 147 9.09 4.61 -24.84
C ASP A 147 8.40 3.92 -23.65
N TYR A 148 8.70 2.63 -23.50
CA TYR A 148 8.30 1.83 -22.35
C TYR A 148 8.96 2.26 -21.03
N ASN A 149 9.83 3.29 -21.05
CA ASN A 149 10.43 3.92 -19.88
C ASN A 149 9.78 5.28 -19.57
N MET A 150 8.66 5.60 -20.20
CA MET A 150 7.88 6.79 -19.88
C MET A 150 7.54 6.85 -18.39
N LYS A 151 7.57 8.07 -17.86
CA LYS A 151 7.25 8.37 -16.45
C LYS A 151 5.80 8.82 -16.35
N ILE A 152 5.08 8.31 -15.35
CA ILE A 152 3.65 8.62 -15.13
C ILE A 152 3.36 9.39 -13.84
N ALA A 153 4.28 9.39 -12.87
CA ALA A 153 4.21 10.22 -11.66
C ALA A 153 5.58 10.32 -11.00
N ASP A 154 5.98 11.50 -10.50
CA ASP A 154 7.13 11.72 -9.60
C ASP A 154 8.37 10.87 -9.92
N GLU A 155 8.77 10.85 -11.19
CA GLU A 155 9.93 10.10 -11.72
C GLU A 155 9.78 8.57 -11.84
N GLU A 156 8.64 7.98 -11.45
CA GLU A 156 8.34 6.56 -11.60
C GLU A 156 7.88 6.20 -13.02
N THR A 157 8.48 5.15 -13.57
CA THR A 157 8.14 4.60 -14.88
C THR A 157 6.92 3.67 -14.82
N LEU A 158 6.40 3.26 -15.99
CA LEU A 158 5.33 2.26 -16.06
C LEU A 158 5.69 0.96 -15.33
N ILE A 159 6.94 0.49 -15.46
CA ILE A 159 7.37 -0.76 -14.85
C ILE A 159 7.55 -0.62 -13.33
N ASP A 160 7.90 0.58 -12.86
CA ASP A 160 7.94 0.91 -11.43
C ASP A 160 6.53 0.84 -10.83
N TRP A 161 5.53 1.39 -11.50
CA TRP A 161 4.13 1.28 -11.09
C TRP A 161 3.64 -0.17 -11.08
N ALA A 162 3.95 -0.94 -12.12
CA ALA A 162 3.57 -2.34 -12.16
C ALA A 162 4.20 -3.14 -10.99
N ALA A 163 5.47 -2.86 -10.66
CA ALA A 163 6.14 -3.47 -9.51
C ALA A 163 5.52 -3.04 -8.17
N ARG A 164 5.24 -1.74 -8.00
CA ARG A 164 4.63 -1.14 -6.80
C ARG A 164 3.27 -1.72 -6.46
N TYR A 165 2.44 -1.98 -7.46
CA TYR A 165 1.06 -2.49 -7.26
C TYR A 165 0.94 -4.01 -7.40
N GLY A 166 2.04 -4.70 -7.71
CA GLY A 166 2.06 -6.15 -7.87
C GLY A 166 1.36 -6.63 -9.15
N SER A 167 1.33 -5.78 -10.18
CA SER A 167 0.63 -6.00 -11.45
C SER A 167 1.47 -6.86 -12.39
N VAL A 168 1.41 -8.18 -12.17
CA VAL A 168 2.28 -9.17 -12.80
C VAL A 168 2.17 -9.16 -14.33
N ASN A 169 0.95 -9.09 -14.87
CA ASN A 169 0.73 -9.16 -16.32
C ASN A 169 1.29 -7.92 -17.02
N CYS A 170 0.98 -6.74 -16.48
CA CYS A 170 1.54 -5.47 -16.93
C CYS A 170 3.07 -5.44 -16.80
N PHE A 171 3.62 -5.91 -15.67
CA PHE A 171 5.07 -5.96 -15.44
C PHE A 171 5.78 -6.84 -16.47
N ASN A 172 5.26 -8.07 -16.68
CA ASN A 172 5.83 -9.02 -17.64
C ASN A 172 5.79 -8.48 -19.08
N TYR A 173 4.69 -7.83 -19.46
CA TYR A 173 4.58 -7.16 -20.75
C TYR A 173 5.60 -6.04 -20.91
N LEU A 174 5.66 -5.07 -19.99
CA LEU A 174 6.60 -3.95 -20.06
C LEU A 174 8.05 -4.43 -20.11
N LYS A 175 8.40 -5.43 -19.29
CA LYS A 175 9.71 -6.09 -19.33
C LYS A 175 10.00 -6.71 -20.69
N SER A 176 9.04 -7.42 -21.30
CA SER A 176 9.20 -8.03 -22.64
C SER A 176 9.41 -7.00 -23.74
N LYS A 177 8.95 -5.77 -23.52
CA LYS A 177 9.10 -4.63 -24.42
C LYS A 177 10.37 -3.83 -24.18
N GLY A 178 11.21 -4.23 -23.22
CA GLY A 178 12.49 -3.60 -22.95
C GLY A 178 12.42 -2.45 -21.94
N ALA A 179 11.36 -2.35 -21.14
CA ALA A 179 11.34 -1.43 -20.01
C ALA A 179 12.51 -1.72 -19.05
N LYS A 180 13.19 -0.65 -18.63
CA LYS A 180 14.39 -0.71 -17.80
C LYS A 180 14.00 -0.99 -16.36
N ILE A 181 14.48 -2.12 -15.85
CA ILE A 181 14.38 -2.45 -14.43
C ILE A 181 15.55 -1.80 -13.69
N THR A 182 15.26 -1.11 -12.60
CA THR A 182 16.25 -0.44 -11.74
C THR A 182 16.15 -0.91 -10.30
N GLU A 183 17.06 -0.46 -9.44
CA GLU A 183 16.97 -0.70 -8.00
C GLU A 183 15.69 -0.10 -7.38
N ILE A 184 15.17 0.99 -7.95
CA ILE A 184 13.89 1.59 -7.55
C ILE A 184 12.77 0.59 -7.84
N THR A 185 12.70 0.06 -9.06
CA THR A 185 11.75 -0.98 -9.45
C THR A 185 11.79 -2.18 -8.51
N PHE A 186 12.98 -2.61 -8.10
CA PHE A 186 13.12 -3.72 -7.16
C PHE A 186 12.57 -3.37 -5.78
N SER A 187 12.91 -2.20 -5.26
CA SER A 187 12.40 -1.74 -3.96
C SER A 187 10.88 -1.61 -3.93
N LEU A 188 10.27 -1.22 -5.06
CA LEU A 188 8.82 -1.14 -5.23
C LEU A 188 8.16 -2.53 -5.31
N ALA A 189 8.82 -3.53 -5.89
CA ALA A 189 8.34 -4.91 -5.86
C ALA A 189 8.25 -5.46 -4.43
N PHE A 190 9.19 -5.09 -3.56
CA PHE A 190 9.10 -5.37 -2.12
C PHE A 190 8.00 -4.57 -1.42
N LEU A 191 7.53 -3.43 -1.96
CA LEU A 191 6.35 -2.74 -1.43
C LEU A 191 5.04 -3.42 -1.83
N SER A 192 4.95 -4.08 -2.99
CA SER A 192 3.75 -4.87 -3.30
C SER A 192 3.71 -6.20 -2.57
N GLY A 193 4.88 -6.75 -2.20
CA GLY A 193 5.03 -8.12 -1.73
C GLY A 193 4.75 -9.18 -2.78
N ASN A 194 4.74 -8.80 -4.06
CA ASN A 194 4.51 -9.75 -5.13
C ASN A 194 5.77 -10.59 -5.37
N MET A 195 5.80 -11.80 -4.81
CA MET A 195 6.95 -12.71 -4.91
C MET A 195 7.32 -13.10 -6.33
N GLU A 196 6.38 -13.08 -7.29
CA GLU A 196 6.70 -13.36 -8.68
C GLU A 196 7.60 -12.26 -9.26
N ILE A 197 7.19 -11.00 -9.10
CA ILE A 197 7.97 -9.84 -9.55
C ILE A 197 9.32 -9.79 -8.82
N ILE A 198 9.34 -9.99 -7.50
CA ILE A 198 10.57 -10.02 -6.70
C ILE A 198 11.54 -11.09 -7.23
N LYS A 199 11.07 -12.30 -7.53
CA LYS A 199 11.90 -13.38 -8.10
C LYS A 199 12.38 -13.06 -9.51
N ILE A 200 11.57 -12.40 -10.33
CA ILE A 200 11.97 -11.99 -11.68
C ILE A 200 13.12 -10.98 -11.61
N ILE A 201 13.00 -9.95 -10.76
CA ILE A 201 14.01 -8.91 -10.60
C ILE A 201 15.25 -9.44 -9.87
N GLY A 202 15.09 -10.32 -8.89
CA GLY A 202 16.20 -10.92 -8.12
C GLY A 202 17.16 -11.77 -8.96
N LYS A 203 16.76 -12.18 -10.17
CA LYS A 203 17.65 -12.84 -11.14
C LYS A 203 18.65 -11.89 -11.80
N ILE A 204 18.37 -10.59 -11.78
CA ILE A 204 19.17 -9.55 -12.47
C ILE A 204 19.77 -8.52 -11.51
N LEU A 205 19.13 -8.25 -10.38
CA LEU A 205 19.57 -7.30 -9.36
C LEU A 205 19.68 -7.97 -8.00
N LYS A 206 20.52 -7.41 -7.14
CA LYS A 206 20.60 -7.81 -5.72
C LYS A 206 19.71 -6.90 -4.89
N ALA A 207 19.07 -7.46 -3.87
CA ALA A 207 18.25 -6.70 -2.95
C ALA A 207 19.10 -5.65 -2.21
N THR A 208 18.57 -4.43 -2.10
CA THR A 208 19.23 -3.31 -1.42
C THR A 208 18.69 -3.15 0.01
N LYS A 209 19.33 -2.29 0.82
CA LYS A 209 18.80 -1.93 2.15
C LYS A 209 17.37 -1.39 2.09
N LEU A 210 17.01 -0.70 1.01
CA LEU A 210 15.66 -0.19 0.81
C LEU A 210 14.65 -1.32 0.60
N CYS A 211 15.04 -2.39 -0.11
CA CYS A 211 14.21 -3.59 -0.29
C CYS A 211 13.89 -4.24 1.06
N VAL A 212 14.91 -4.46 1.90
CA VAL A 212 14.76 -5.02 3.25
C VAL A 212 13.87 -4.12 4.11
N LYS A 213 14.09 -2.80 4.06
CA LYS A 213 13.25 -1.83 4.78
C LYS A 213 11.79 -1.94 4.37
N ASN A 214 11.50 -2.02 3.07
CA ASN A 214 10.13 -2.12 2.55
C ASN A 214 9.46 -3.44 2.98
N ALA A 215 10.20 -4.54 2.94
CA ALA A 215 9.73 -5.83 3.43
C ALA A 215 9.39 -5.82 4.94
N CYS A 216 10.23 -5.18 5.76
CA CYS A 216 9.97 -5.01 7.20
C CYS A 216 8.73 -4.15 7.46
N ILE A 217 8.59 -3.02 6.77
CA ILE A 217 7.44 -2.11 6.87
C ILE A 217 6.12 -2.85 6.62
N LEU A 218 6.14 -3.82 5.71
CA LEU A 218 4.95 -4.56 5.28
C LEU A 218 4.74 -5.90 5.96
N HIS A 219 5.57 -6.23 6.95
CA HIS A 219 5.54 -7.52 7.62
C HIS A 219 5.64 -8.71 6.63
N GLN A 220 6.41 -8.54 5.55
CA GLN A 220 6.58 -9.53 4.48
C GLN A 220 7.86 -10.35 4.69
N ASN A 221 7.98 -11.00 5.84
CA ASN A 221 9.20 -11.72 6.23
C ASN A 221 9.65 -12.75 5.17
N HIS A 222 8.70 -13.45 4.55
CA HIS A 222 8.93 -14.44 3.49
C HIS A 222 9.60 -13.90 2.21
N THR A 223 9.72 -12.59 2.05
CA THR A 223 10.39 -11.96 0.89
C THR A 223 11.91 -11.85 1.08
N ILE A 224 12.40 -11.97 2.32
CA ILE A 224 13.81 -11.78 2.71
C ILE A 224 14.52 -13.11 2.97
N ASP A 225 13.78 -14.20 3.16
CA ASP A 225 14.27 -15.57 3.38
C ASP A 225 14.92 -16.17 2.11
#